data_AF-W1XIH9-F1
#
_entry.id   AF-W1XIH9-F1
#
_cell.length_a   1.000
_cell.length_b   1.000
_cell.length_c   1.000
_cell.angle_alpha   90.00
_cell.angle_beta   90.00
_cell.angle_gamma   90.00
#
_symmetry.space_group_name_H-M   'P 1'
#
loop_
_entity.id
_entity.type
_entity.pdbx_description
1 polymer ?
#
loop_
_entity_poly.entity_id
_entity_poly.type
_entity_poly.pdbx_seq_one_letter_code
_entity_poly.pdbx_strand_id
1 'polypeptide(L)' 'RRTLRAQMAALGIDPVIAERCLNHKIPGVEGIYNRHHYFEERKAALEQWAELLVTLESGEDYNVVPMKKYSNCN' A
#
# COMPACT_ATOMS: atom_id res chain seq x y z
N ARG A 1 4.89 -5.52 5.33
CA ARG A 1 4.09 -4.50 6.06
C ARG A 1 4.79 -3.14 6.22
N ARG A 2 6.04 -3.04 6.70
CA ARG A 2 6.71 -1.74 6.90
C ARG A 2 6.87 -0.91 5.61
N THR A 3 7.27 -1.54 4.51
CA THR A 3 7.42 -0.89 3.20
C THR A 3 6.11 -0.26 2.72
N LEU A 4 5.02 -1.05 2.72
CA LEU A 4 3.67 -0.57 2.41
C LEU A 4 3.28 0.64 3.28
N ARG A 5 3.52 0.57 4.60
CA ARG A 5 3.16 1.67 5.51
C ARG A 5 3.88 2.98 5.19
N ALA A 6 5.19 2.90 4.91
CA ALA A 6 6.00 4.06 4.58
C ALA A 6 5.61 4.64 3.21
N GLN A 7 5.37 3.78 2.22
CA GLN A 7 4.92 4.19 0.89
C GLN A 7 3.51 4.81 0.91
N MET A 8 2.58 4.24 1.68
CA MET A 8 1.25 4.82 1.87
C MET A 8 1.32 6.22 2.50
N ALA A 9 2.23 6.45 3.46
CA ALA A 9 2.47 7.80 3.98
C ALA A 9 3.02 8.75 2.90
N ALA A 10 3.95 8.28 2.06
CA ALA A 10 4.49 9.07 0.96
C ALA A 10 3.43 9.42 -0.10
N LEU A 11 2.45 8.54 -0.32
CA LEU A 11 1.27 8.78 -1.16
C LEU A 11 0.22 9.68 -0.50
N GLY A 12 0.44 10.13 0.74
CA GLY A 12 -0.51 10.97 1.47
C GLY A 12 -1.77 10.23 1.97
N ILE A 13 -1.75 8.90 1.99
CA ILE A 13 -2.88 8.10 2.49
C ILE A 13 -3.00 8.28 4.01
N ASP A 14 -4.23 8.50 4.47
CA ASP A 14 -4.54 8.69 5.88
C ASP A 14 -4.01 7.51 6.74
N PRO A 15 -3.36 7.80 7.90
CA PRO A 15 -2.81 6.76 8.76
C PRO A 15 -3.82 5.69 9.16
N VAL A 16 -5.07 6.05 9.49
CA VAL A 16 -6.10 5.09 9.90
C VAL A 16 -6.43 4.14 8.75
N ILE A 17 -6.56 4.68 7.53
CA ILE A 17 -6.80 3.87 6.33
C ILE A 17 -5.60 2.94 6.05
N ALA A 18 -4.37 3.44 6.17
CA ALA A 18 -3.16 2.63 5.99
C ALA A 18 -3.05 1.50 7.03
N GLU A 19 -3.35 1.77 8.30
CA GLU A 19 -3.40 0.74 9.35
C GLU A 19 -4.50 -0.29 9.08
N ARG A 20 -5.67 0.13 8.55
CA ARG A 20 -6.75 -0.78 8.17
C ARG A 20 -6.42 -1.62 6.94
N CYS A 21 -5.68 -1.10 5.96
CA CYS A 21 -5.14 -1.88 4.85
C CYS A 21 -4.19 -2.98 5.33
N LEU A 22 -3.44 -2.71 6.41
CA LEU A 22 -2.57 -3.69 7.07
C LEU A 22 -3.31 -4.64 8.02
N ASN A 23 -4.64 -4.51 8.12
CA ASN A 23 -5.49 -5.22 9.06
C ASN A 23 -5.03 -5.10 10.52
N HIS A 24 -4.45 -3.94 10.86
CA HIS A 24 -4.05 -3.65 12.22
C HIS A 24 -5.26 -3.22 13.05
N LYS A 25 -5.21 -3.55 14.35
CA LYS A 25 -6.21 -3.10 15.32
C LYS A 25 -5.94 -1.64 15.66
N ILE A 26 -6.96 -0.79 15.58
CA ILE A 26 -6.88 0.59 16.09
C ILE A 26 -6.74 0.53 17.62
N PRO A 27 -5.68 1.12 18.19
CA PRO A 27 -5.44 1.07 19.63
C PRO A 27 -6.38 2.00 20.40
N GLY A 28 -6.50 1.75 21.71
CA GLY A 28 -7.17 2.67 22.64
C GLY A 28 -8.68 2.81 22.45
N VAL A 29 -9.21 3.92 22.96
CA VAL A 29 -10.64 4.24 22.97
C VAL A 29 -11.18 4.44 21.55
N GLU A 30 -10.34 4.93 20.64
CA GLU A 30 -10.70 5.09 19.23
C GLU A 30 -11.13 3.75 18.61
N GLY A 31 -10.41 2.66 18.91
CA GLY A 31 -10.78 1.32 18.42
C GLY A 31 -12.11 0.78 18.99
N ILE A 32 -12.62 1.35 20.09
CA ILE A 32 -13.92 0.97 20.68
C ILE A 32 -15.07 1.59 19.85
N TYR A 33 -14.89 2.84 19.44
CA TYR A 33 -15.91 3.60 18.70
C TYR A 33 -15.78 3.45 17.18
N ASN A 34 -14.57 3.25 16.67
CA ASN A 34 -14.30 3.11 15.25
C ASN A 34 -14.66 1.71 14.74
N ARG A 35 -15.94 1.52 14.45
CA ARG A 35 -16.53 0.31 13.86
C ARG A 35 -16.57 0.33 12.34
N HIS A 36 -16.19 1.44 11.71
CA HIS A 36 -16.23 1.56 10.26
C HIS A 36 -15.14 0.69 9.63
N HIS A 37 -15.49 -0.06 8.59
CA HIS A 37 -14.57 -0.94 7.89
C HIS A 37 -13.71 -0.23 6.84
N TYR A 38 -14.09 1.01 6.49
CA TYR A 38 -13.45 1.86 5.49
C TYR A 38 -13.18 1.13 4.18
N PHE A 39 -14.17 0.37 3.69
CA PHE A 39 -13.94 -0.52 2.56
C PHE A 39 -13.55 0.25 1.30
N GLU A 40 -14.28 1.30 0.95
CA GLU A 40 -14.01 2.10 -0.25
C GLU A 40 -12.68 2.86 -0.15
N GLU A 41 -12.38 3.41 1.02
CA GLU A 41 -11.13 4.14 1.26
C GLU A 41 -9.92 3.19 1.21
N ARG A 42 -10.06 1.99 1.77
CA ARG A 42 -9.01 0.96 1.70
C ARG A 42 -8.80 0.49 0.27
N LYS A 43 -9.88 0.31 -0.49
CA LYS A 43 -9.82 -0.06 -1.90
C LYS A 43 -9.05 1.00 -2.69
N ALA A 44 -9.45 2.27 -2.59
CA ALA A 44 -8.77 3.37 -3.26
C ALA A 44 -7.28 3.50 -2.85
N ALA A 45 -6.97 3.33 -1.56
CA ALA A 45 -5.60 3.36 -1.06
C ALA A 45 -4.73 2.21 -1.62
N LEU A 46 -5.30 1.01 -1.75
CA LEU A 46 -4.61 -0.15 -2.32
C LEU A 46 -4.44 -0.02 -3.84
N GLU A 47 -5.42 0.57 -4.53
CA GLU A 47 -5.34 0.88 -5.96
C GLU A 47 -4.20 1.87 -6.25
N GLN A 48 -4.12 2.98 -5.51
CA GLN A 48 -3.00 3.94 -5.64
C GLN A 48 -1.63 3.29 -5.38
N TRP A 49 -1.55 2.40 -4.39
CA TRP A 49 -0.31 1.68 -4.14
C TRP A 49 0.03 0.70 -5.27
N ALA A 50 -0.97 0.02 -5.83
CA ALA A 50 -0.78 -0.86 -6.98
C ALA A 50 -0.30 -0.07 -8.22
N GLU A 51 -0.88 1.10 -8.48
CA GLU A 51 -0.43 2.00 -9.55
C GLU A 51 1.04 2.39 -9.36
N LEU A 52 1.45 2.77 -8.15
CA LEU A 52 2.86 3.05 -7.85
C LEU A 52 3.76 1.85 -8.18
N LEU A 53 3.35 0.63 -7.82
CA LEU A 53 4.14 -0.57 -8.13
C LEU A 53 4.26 -0.81 -9.64
N VAL A 54 3.20 -0.58 -10.40
CA VAL A 54 3.22 -0.69 -11.86
C VAL A 54 4.16 0.34 -12.48
N THR A 55 4.10 1.60 -12.02
CA THR A 55 5.04 2.65 -12.47
C THR A 55 6.48 2.24 -12.19
N LEU A 56 6.77 1.76 -10.97
CA LEU A 56 8.12 1.32 -10.59
C LEU A 56 8.61 0.10 -11.39
N GLU A 57 7.73 -0.83 -11.77
CA GLU A 57 8.07 -1.98 -12.63
C GLU A 57 8.35 -1.53 -14.08
N SER A 58 7.58 -0.56 -14.59
CA SER A 58 7.73 -0.06 -15.95
C SER A 58 9.01 0.74 -16.19
N GLY A 59 9.66 1.22 -15.13
CA GLY A 59 10.89 2.00 -15.21
C GLY A 59 10.71 3.45 -15.65
N GLU A 60 9.47 3.95 -15.70
CA GLU A 60 9.18 5.36 -15.95
C GLU A 60 9.35 6.16 -14.64
N ASP A 61 10.18 7.21 -14.68
CA ASP A 61 10.43 8.22 -13.63
C ASP A 61 11.10 7.81 -12.30
N TYR A 62 11.57 6.57 -12.14
CA TYR A 62 12.37 6.19 -10.96
C TYR A 62 13.60 5.36 -11.31
N ASN A 63 14.66 5.49 -10.51
CA ASN A 63 15.94 4.76 -10.64
C ASN A 63 15.79 3.28 -10.20
N VAL A 64 14.78 2.58 -10.71
CA VAL A 64 14.49 1.18 -10.45
C VAL A 64 14.91 0.40 -11.69
N VAL A 65 15.88 -0.51 -11.53
CA VAL A 65 16.26 -1.44 -12.59
C VAL A 65 15.33 -2.64 -12.52
N PRO A 66 14.60 -2.98 -13.60
CA PRO A 66 13.73 -4.15 -13.62
C PRO A 66 14.53 -5.42 -13.28
N MET A 67 14.00 -6.25 -12.37
CA MET A 67 14.62 -7.55 -12.09
C MET A 67 14.53 -8.43 -13.34
N LYS A 68 15.67 -8.92 -13.78
CA LYS A 68 15.78 -9.80 -14.95
C LYS A 68 14.90 -11.04 -14.71
N LYS A 69 13.86 -11.23 -15.54
CA LYS A 69 13.08 -12.48 -15.51
C LYS A 69 14.01 -13.61 -15.93
N TYR A 70 14.22 -14.58 -15.06
CA TYR A 70 14.87 -15.83 -15.44
C TYR A 70 13.90 -16.58 -16.36
N SER A 71 14.16 -16.54 -17.66
CA SER A 71 13.52 -17.46 -18.61
C SER A 71 13.94 -18.87 -18.23
N ASN A 72 12.97 -19.75 -17.97
CA ASN A 72 13.21 -21.18 -17.74
C ASN A 72 14.12 -21.73 -18.85
N CYS A 73 15.28 -22.27 -18.46
CA CYS A 73 16.09 -23.10 -19.34
C CYS A 73 15.28 -24.38 -19.63
N ASN A 74 14.96 -24.63 -20.89
CA ASN A 74 14.61 -25.97 -21.37
C ASN A 74 15.84 -26.87 -21.32
#